data_AF-A0A662KRA3-F1
#
_entry.id   AF-A0A662KRA3-F1
#
_cell.length_a   1.000
_cell.length_b   1.000
_cell.length_c   1.000
_cell.angle_alpha   90.00
_cell.angle_beta   90.00
_cell.angle_gamma   90.00
#
_symmetry.space_group_name_H-M   'P 1'
#
loop_
_entity.id
_entity.type
_entity.pdbx_description
1 polymer ?
#
loop_
_entity_poly.entity_id
_entity_poly.type
_entity_poly.pdbx_seq_one_letter_code
_entity_poly.pdbx_strand_id
1 'polypeptide(L)'
;MKKFIVIFLAVIMLSITTANETFNGGNKVKLAENASSNGSFIVQWEKSYGKLWWWSARYEGPQPVGDADNDGKNELLIGGRDPFMRVMKYDESKGTYYEAAKLIDPVFGIGYGIWVKIGDNWHRLPQPFGSATGFGIADIDNDGKNEIGVAWGRHFSAFKWDGNRYKLMGRYIVIGKDEWGTTLDCIIGDYDNDGENEVIVTGGYENEASLIAI
;
A
#
# COMPACT_ATOMS: atom_id res chain seq x y z
N MET A 1 29.56 18.13 58.53
CA MET A 1 29.49 18.22 57.05
C MET A 1 29.94 16.87 56.48
N LYS A 2 28.98 16.00 56.13
CA LYS A 2 28.69 15.55 54.75
C LYS A 2 29.93 15.21 53.92
N LYS A 3 30.02 13.93 53.52
CA LYS A 3 29.94 13.51 52.10
C LYS A 3 29.58 12.02 52.08
N PHE A 4 28.30 11.73 51.88
CA PHE A 4 27.85 10.41 51.45
C PHE A 4 28.16 10.29 49.97
N ILE A 5 28.96 9.29 49.60
CA ILE A 5 29.15 8.90 48.20
C ILE A 5 27.97 7.99 47.87
N VAL A 6 27.02 8.51 47.10
CA VAL A 6 25.96 7.71 46.48
C VAL A 6 26.55 7.13 45.22
N ILE A 7 26.81 5.81 45.22
CA ILE A 7 27.17 5.08 44.00
C ILE A 7 25.86 4.77 43.28
N PHE A 8 25.65 5.42 42.15
CA PHE A 8 24.51 5.17 41.27
C PHE A 8 24.78 3.88 40.50
N LEU A 9 24.13 2.78 40.89
CA LEU A 9 24.20 1.52 40.16
C LEU A 9 23.24 1.64 38.96
N ALA A 10 23.77 1.94 37.78
CA ALA A 10 22.99 1.89 36.55
C ALA A 10 22.74 0.43 36.17
N VAL A 11 21.52 -0.07 36.42
CA VAL A 11 21.07 -1.36 35.91
C VAL A 11 20.72 -1.17 34.44
N ILE A 12 21.65 -1.56 33.55
CA ILE A 12 21.39 -1.65 32.12
C ILE A 12 20.47 -2.85 31.91
N MET A 13 19.17 -2.60 31.73
CA MET A 13 18.21 -3.59 31.23
C MET A 13 18.53 -3.85 29.75
N LEU A 14 19.48 -4.76 29.50
CA LEU A 14 19.66 -5.36 28.18
C LEU A 14 18.49 -6.31 27.94
N SER A 15 17.48 -5.84 27.22
CA SER A 15 16.46 -6.71 26.63
C SER A 15 17.15 -7.63 25.64
N ILE A 16 17.42 -8.87 26.04
CA ILE A 16 17.91 -9.90 25.12
C ILE A 16 16.71 -10.26 24.25
N THR A 17 16.62 -9.67 23.06
CA THR A 17 15.75 -10.20 22.00
C THR A 17 16.43 -11.45 21.47
N THR A 18 15.78 -12.60 21.60
CA THR A 18 16.22 -13.84 20.97
C THR A 18 15.60 -13.91 19.58
N ALA A 19 16.25 -13.33 18.59
CA ALA A 19 16.01 -13.63 17.19
C ALA A 19 17.13 -14.56 16.69
N ASN A 20 17.13 -15.81 17.17
CA ASN A 20 18.05 -16.84 16.69
C ASN A 20 17.25 -18.11 16.37
N GLU A 21 16.51 -18.05 15.28
CA GLU A 21 16.14 -19.27 14.55
C GLU A 21 16.89 -19.29 13.22
N THR A 22 17.68 -20.34 13.01
CA THR A 22 18.36 -20.59 11.75
C THR A 22 17.31 -20.95 10.70
N PHE A 23 17.10 -20.07 9.71
CA PHE A 23 16.17 -20.29 8.62
C PHE A 23 16.65 -21.45 7.74
N ASN A 24 16.02 -22.61 7.87
CA ASN A 24 16.29 -23.77 7.01
C ASN A 24 15.37 -23.66 5.78
N GLY A 25 15.92 -23.16 4.66
CA GLY A 25 15.18 -22.78 3.45
C GLY A 25 14.50 -23.89 2.65
N GLY A 26 14.17 -25.03 3.27
CA GLY A 26 13.65 -26.23 2.62
C GLY A 26 12.13 -26.32 2.49
N ASN A 27 11.35 -25.55 3.26
CA ASN A 27 9.90 -25.71 3.30
C ASN A 27 9.20 -24.45 2.78
N LYS A 28 8.87 -24.43 1.48
CA LYS A 28 7.67 -23.68 1.06
C LYS A 28 6.50 -24.30 1.83
N VAL A 29 5.78 -23.50 2.60
CA VAL A 29 4.61 -23.96 3.37
C VAL A 29 3.68 -24.65 2.39
N LYS A 30 3.62 -25.99 2.46
CA LYS A 30 2.65 -26.77 1.70
C LYS A 30 1.28 -26.43 2.28
N LEU A 31 0.32 -26.14 1.40
CA LEU A 31 -1.08 -25.84 1.69
C LEU A 31 -1.54 -26.57 2.97
N ALA A 32 -1.88 -25.79 3.99
CA ALA A 32 -2.33 -26.34 5.26
C ALA A 32 -3.75 -26.87 5.10
N GLU A 33 -3.89 -28.17 4.87
CA GLU A 33 -5.13 -28.87 5.20
C GLU A 33 -5.33 -28.76 6.71
N ASN A 34 -6.41 -28.07 7.10
CA ASN A 34 -6.93 -27.91 8.46
C ASN A 34 -6.10 -27.00 9.40
N ALA A 35 -6.54 -25.75 9.44
CA ALA A 35 -6.17 -24.77 10.45
C ALA A 35 -6.53 -25.26 11.85
N SER A 36 -5.56 -25.79 12.60
CA SER A 36 -5.67 -25.98 14.04
C SER A 36 -4.88 -24.89 14.77
N SER A 37 -5.51 -24.31 15.78
CA SER A 37 -5.16 -23.12 16.55
C SER A 37 -3.90 -23.23 17.42
N ASN A 38 -2.80 -23.78 16.89
CA ASN A 38 -1.56 -23.99 17.63
C ASN A 38 -0.59 -22.78 17.58
N GLY A 39 -1.10 -21.56 17.39
CA GLY A 39 -0.28 -20.35 17.31
C GLY A 39 0.69 -20.31 16.12
N SER A 40 0.49 -21.17 15.12
CA SER A 40 1.33 -21.25 13.92
C SER A 40 0.73 -20.41 12.79
N PHE A 41 1.59 -19.72 12.03
CA PHE A 41 1.17 -19.04 10.80
C PHE A 41 0.80 -20.07 9.72
N ILE A 42 -0.35 -19.87 9.09
CA ILE A 42 -0.82 -20.69 7.98
C ILE A 42 -1.09 -19.83 6.75
N VAL A 43 -0.93 -20.41 5.56
CA VAL A 43 -1.37 -19.78 4.32
C VAL A 43 -2.87 -20.01 4.17
N GLN A 44 -3.67 -18.95 4.32
CA GLN A 44 -5.12 -19.00 4.12
C GLN A 44 -5.50 -18.87 2.64
N TRP A 45 -4.74 -18.09 1.87
CA TRP A 45 -5.01 -17.82 0.45
C TRP A 45 -3.76 -17.31 -0.26
N GLU A 46 -3.61 -17.63 -1.54
CA GLU A 46 -2.57 -17.09 -2.40
C GLU A 46 -3.09 -16.86 -3.82
N LYS A 47 -2.56 -15.84 -4.50
CA LYS A 47 -2.86 -15.57 -5.91
C LYS A 47 -1.65 -14.98 -6.63
N SER A 48 -1.38 -15.51 -7.82
CA SER A 48 -0.35 -14.96 -8.72
C SER A 48 -0.99 -14.02 -9.74
N TYR A 49 -0.42 -12.83 -9.87
CA TYR A 49 -0.79 -11.83 -10.89
C TYR A 49 0.18 -11.79 -12.09
N GLY A 50 0.86 -12.92 -12.31
CA GLY A 50 1.78 -13.13 -13.43
C GLY A 50 3.26 -13.13 -13.03
N LYS A 51 4.12 -13.32 -14.03
CA LYS A 51 5.56 -13.54 -13.86
C LYS A 51 6.42 -12.44 -14.49
N LEU A 52 5.82 -11.43 -15.11
CA LEU A 52 6.55 -10.37 -15.79
C LEU A 52 6.98 -9.33 -14.77
N TRP A 53 8.28 -9.32 -14.42
CA TRP A 53 8.81 -8.50 -13.33
C TRP A 53 8.58 -6.99 -13.53
N TRP A 54 8.42 -6.53 -14.78
CA TRP A 54 8.22 -5.13 -15.14
C TRP A 54 6.73 -4.72 -15.28
N TRP A 55 5.79 -5.66 -15.20
CA TRP A 55 4.38 -5.39 -15.47
C TRP A 55 3.41 -6.03 -14.49
N SER A 56 3.60 -7.30 -14.13
CA SER A 56 2.71 -8.00 -13.20
C SER A 56 2.57 -7.24 -11.88
N ALA A 57 1.45 -7.41 -11.16
CA ALA A 57 1.23 -6.82 -9.83
C ALA A 57 2.26 -7.36 -8.82
N ARG A 58 3.46 -6.80 -8.92
CA ARG A 58 4.59 -7.05 -8.04
C ARG A 58 4.46 -6.04 -6.91
N TYR A 59 4.38 -6.58 -5.71
CA TYR A 59 4.31 -5.84 -4.47
C TYR A 59 5.55 -4.96 -4.29
N GLU A 60 5.36 -3.65 -4.09
CA GLU A 60 6.43 -2.70 -3.77
C GLU A 60 6.20 -1.93 -2.45
N GLY A 61 5.01 -2.03 -1.83
CA GLY A 61 4.63 -1.32 -0.59
C GLY A 61 3.45 -1.99 0.13
N PRO A 62 3.09 -1.57 1.35
CA PRO A 62 2.09 -2.24 2.21
C PRO A 62 0.74 -2.50 1.51
N GLN A 63 0.08 -3.61 1.85
CA GLN A 63 -1.31 -3.88 1.43
C GLN A 63 -2.24 -3.72 2.63
N PRO A 64 -3.05 -2.66 2.73
CA PRO A 64 -3.98 -2.45 3.83
C PRO A 64 -5.16 -3.42 3.74
N VAL A 65 -5.73 -3.66 4.91
CA VAL A 65 -6.98 -4.38 5.12
C VAL A 65 -7.89 -3.49 5.96
N GLY A 66 -9.12 -3.29 5.53
CA GLY A 66 -10.09 -2.42 6.22
C GLY A 66 -11.43 -2.38 5.50
N ASP A 67 -12.46 -1.85 6.16
CA ASP A 67 -13.81 -1.71 5.62
C ASP A 67 -13.88 -0.50 4.68
N ALA A 68 -13.64 -0.74 3.39
CA ALA A 68 -13.47 0.28 2.36
C ALA A 68 -14.79 0.72 1.72
N ASP A 69 -15.84 -0.12 1.77
CA ASP A 69 -17.18 0.25 1.31
C ASP A 69 -18.21 0.47 2.42
N ASN A 70 -17.76 0.44 3.68
CA ASN A 70 -18.55 0.72 4.88
C ASN A 70 -19.71 -0.27 5.06
N ASP A 71 -19.49 -1.54 4.72
CA ASP A 71 -20.47 -2.62 4.88
C ASP A 71 -20.28 -3.42 6.19
N GLY A 72 -19.30 -3.06 7.00
CA GLY A 72 -18.94 -3.71 8.27
C GLY A 72 -18.01 -4.91 8.10
N LYS A 73 -17.55 -5.23 6.88
CA LYS A 73 -16.56 -6.26 6.60
C LYS A 73 -15.32 -5.62 5.99
N ASN A 74 -14.16 -6.26 6.20
CA ASN A 74 -12.91 -5.75 5.67
C ASN A 74 -12.66 -6.24 4.24
N GLU A 75 -12.18 -5.33 3.40
CA GLU A 75 -11.57 -5.61 2.10
C GLU A 75 -10.05 -5.71 2.24
N LEU A 76 -9.44 -6.54 1.39
CA LEU A 76 -8.01 -6.57 1.16
C LEU A 76 -7.72 -5.80 -0.13
N LEU A 77 -6.87 -4.76 -0.07
CA LEU A 77 -6.43 -4.04 -1.26
C LEU A 77 -5.20 -4.71 -1.87
N ILE A 78 -5.20 -4.87 -3.19
CA ILE A 78 -4.05 -5.42 -3.93
C ILE A 78 -3.65 -4.49 -5.07
N GLY A 79 -2.42 -4.01 -5.03
CA GLY A 79 -1.80 -3.16 -6.05
C GLY A 79 -0.39 -3.62 -6.43
N GLY A 80 0.34 -2.77 -7.14
CA GLY A 80 1.70 -3.05 -7.60
C GLY A 80 2.04 -2.27 -8.87
N ARG A 81 2.97 -2.83 -9.67
CA ARG A 81 3.42 -2.20 -10.92
C ARG A 81 2.36 -2.10 -12.02
N ASP A 82 1.34 -2.95 -12.00
CA ASP A 82 0.25 -2.82 -12.97
C ASP A 82 -0.65 -1.63 -12.62
N PRO A 83 -1.45 -1.12 -13.56
CA PRO A 83 -2.23 0.09 -13.33
C PRO A 83 -3.55 -0.20 -12.59
N PHE A 84 -3.59 -1.27 -11.80
CA PHE A 84 -4.82 -1.77 -11.19
C PHE A 84 -4.69 -1.83 -9.67
N MET A 85 -5.53 -1.08 -8.98
CA MET A 85 -5.82 -1.33 -7.57
C MET A 85 -7.06 -2.22 -7.50
N ARG A 86 -6.95 -3.36 -6.81
CA ARG A 86 -8.00 -4.36 -6.71
C ARG A 86 -8.55 -4.39 -5.29
N VAL A 87 -9.86 -4.39 -5.19
CA VAL A 87 -10.58 -4.56 -3.92
C VAL A 87 -11.01 -6.01 -3.82
N MET A 88 -10.48 -6.73 -2.85
CA MET A 88 -10.78 -8.15 -2.63
C MET A 88 -11.70 -8.30 -1.42
N LYS A 89 -12.83 -8.99 -1.60
CA LYS A 89 -13.74 -9.38 -0.50
C LYS A 89 -13.62 -10.87 -0.22
N TYR A 90 -13.84 -11.25 1.03
CA TYR A 90 -13.92 -12.66 1.43
C TYR A 90 -15.32 -13.24 1.14
N ASP A 91 -15.36 -14.38 0.46
CA ASP A 91 -16.55 -15.20 0.27
C ASP A 91 -16.57 -16.29 1.34
N GLU A 92 -17.37 -16.09 2.39
CA GLU A 92 -17.56 -17.03 3.50
C GLU A 92 -18.05 -18.39 3.03
N SER A 93 -18.87 -18.44 1.98
CA SER A 93 -19.46 -19.69 1.49
C SER A 93 -18.44 -20.58 0.77
N LYS A 94 -17.45 -19.96 0.12
CA LYS A 94 -16.39 -20.66 -0.62
C LYS A 94 -15.06 -20.72 0.14
N GLY A 95 -14.94 -20.01 1.26
CA GLY A 95 -13.70 -19.90 2.02
C GLY A 95 -12.55 -19.29 1.21
N THR A 96 -12.83 -18.34 0.32
CA THR A 96 -11.83 -17.73 -0.57
C THR A 96 -12.12 -16.27 -0.85
N TYR A 97 -11.18 -15.57 -1.48
CA TYR A 97 -11.33 -14.16 -1.85
C TYR A 97 -11.74 -14.01 -3.32
N TYR A 98 -12.60 -13.04 -3.61
CA TYR A 98 -12.97 -12.63 -4.96
C TYR A 98 -12.69 -11.13 -5.17
N GLU A 99 -12.42 -10.76 -6.42
CA GLU A 99 -12.20 -9.36 -6.81
C GLU A 99 -13.57 -8.68 -6.95
N ALA A 100 -13.90 -7.81 -6.00
CA ALA A 100 -15.18 -7.08 -5.97
C ALA A 100 -15.13 -5.81 -6.83
N ALA A 101 -13.96 -5.16 -6.89
CA ALA A 101 -13.74 -4.00 -7.74
C ALA A 101 -12.30 -3.92 -8.26
N LYS A 102 -12.13 -3.16 -9.35
CA LYS A 102 -10.85 -2.83 -9.95
C LYS A 102 -10.84 -1.35 -10.31
N LEU A 103 -9.98 -0.59 -9.64
CA LEU A 103 -9.74 0.82 -9.94
C LEU A 103 -8.52 0.97 -10.83
N ILE A 104 -8.57 1.96 -11.70
CA ILE A 104 -7.49 2.32 -12.62
C ILE A 104 -7.12 3.77 -12.39
N ASP A 105 -5.88 4.12 -12.73
CA ASP A 105 -5.43 5.50 -12.71
C ASP A 105 -6.41 6.40 -13.51
N PRO A 106 -7.06 7.39 -12.87
CA PRO A 106 -8.01 8.28 -13.51
C PRO A 106 -7.34 9.37 -14.38
N VAL A 107 -6.02 9.39 -14.49
CA VAL A 107 -5.26 10.37 -15.26
C VAL A 107 -4.51 9.72 -16.41
N PHE A 108 -4.96 10.01 -17.63
CA PHE A 108 -4.30 9.54 -18.84
C PHE A 108 -3.04 10.38 -19.13
N GLY A 109 -1.89 9.72 -19.29
CA GLY A 109 -0.69 10.32 -19.88
C GLY A 109 0.28 11.04 -18.92
N ILE A 110 0.00 11.04 -17.61
CA ILE A 110 1.00 11.41 -16.58
C ILE A 110 1.65 10.18 -15.93
N GLY A 111 1.30 8.98 -16.41
CA GLY A 111 1.88 7.72 -15.96
C GLY A 111 3.33 7.52 -16.39
N TYR A 112 3.89 6.36 -16.01
CA TYR A 112 5.24 5.97 -16.41
C TYR A 112 5.38 5.82 -17.92
N GLY A 113 6.60 5.72 -18.43
CA GLY A 113 6.82 5.23 -19.80
C GLY A 113 7.54 3.89 -19.75
N ILE A 114 7.14 2.94 -20.61
CA ILE A 114 7.91 1.71 -20.81
C ILE A 114 8.98 2.00 -21.85
N TRP A 115 10.24 1.74 -21.50
CA TRP A 115 11.30 1.66 -22.48
C TRP A 115 11.21 0.32 -23.19
N VAL A 116 10.91 0.36 -24.49
CA VAL A 116 10.91 -0.81 -25.36
C VAL A 116 12.08 -0.68 -26.34
N LYS A 117 12.75 -1.80 -26.61
CA LYS A 117 13.79 -1.84 -27.64
C LYS A 117 13.15 -2.16 -28.99
N ILE A 118 13.25 -1.24 -29.95
CA ILE A 118 12.78 -1.43 -31.33
C ILE A 118 14.01 -1.28 -32.24
N GLY A 119 14.43 -2.40 -32.85
CA GLY A 119 15.73 -2.48 -33.52
C GLY A 119 16.87 -2.27 -32.51
N ASP A 120 17.78 -1.36 -32.80
CA ASP A 120 18.91 -1.02 -31.93
C ASP A 120 18.63 0.14 -30.96
N ASN A 121 17.46 0.78 -31.05
CA ASN A 121 17.10 1.97 -30.27
C ASN A 121 16.12 1.67 -29.14
N TRP A 122 16.25 2.40 -28.03
CA TRP A 122 15.27 2.42 -26.96
C TRP A 122 14.24 3.52 -27.19
N HIS A 123 12.96 3.14 -27.18
CA HIS A 123 11.84 4.06 -27.32
C HIS A 123 11.04 4.07 -26.02
N ARG A 124 10.76 5.26 -25.48
CA ARG A 124 9.82 5.41 -24.36
C ARG A 124 8.42 5.45 -24.92
N LEU A 125 7.66 4.37 -24.72
CA LEU A 125 6.22 4.38 -24.94
C LEU A 125 5.56 4.90 -23.66
N PRO A 126 4.77 5.99 -23.71
CA PRO A 126 4.03 6.43 -22.54
C PRO A 126 3.08 5.30 -22.10
N GLN A 127 3.20 4.85 -20.86
CA GLN A 127 2.09 4.16 -20.22
C GLN A 127 1.00 5.21 -20.00
N PRO A 128 -0.23 4.91 -20.42
CA PRO A 128 -1.32 5.83 -20.17
C PRO A 128 -1.65 5.97 -18.67
N PHE A 129 -1.17 5.06 -17.82
CA PHE A 129 -1.55 4.94 -16.41
C PHE A 129 -0.32 4.79 -15.50
N GLY A 130 -0.38 5.38 -14.31
CA GLY A 130 0.55 5.14 -13.21
C GLY A 130 0.28 3.81 -12.51
N SER A 131 1.35 3.22 -11.97
CA SER A 131 1.27 2.04 -11.10
C SER A 131 0.61 2.39 -9.78
N ALA A 132 -0.22 1.49 -9.23
CA ALA A 132 -0.80 1.62 -7.90
C ALA A 132 0.23 1.19 -6.84
N THR A 133 1.11 2.10 -6.44
CA THR A 133 2.29 1.79 -5.60
C THR A 133 2.01 1.88 -4.11
N GLY A 134 1.08 2.75 -3.70
CA GLY A 134 0.69 3.00 -2.32
C GLY A 134 -0.80 3.21 -2.17
N PHE A 135 -1.39 2.74 -1.08
CA PHE A 135 -2.82 2.87 -0.86
C PHE A 135 -3.18 2.72 0.61
N GLY A 136 -4.28 3.38 1.00
CA GLY A 136 -4.82 3.37 2.35
C GLY A 136 -6.35 3.29 2.34
N ILE A 137 -6.91 2.82 3.45
CA ILE A 137 -8.35 2.84 3.74
C ILE A 137 -8.53 3.66 5.01
N ALA A 138 -9.25 4.78 4.90
CA ALA A 138 -9.49 5.72 6.00
C ALA A 138 -10.58 6.72 5.61
N ASP A 139 -11.11 7.45 6.59
CA ASP A 139 -12.05 8.57 6.39
C ASP A 139 -11.30 9.81 5.88
N ILE A 140 -11.17 9.92 4.56
CA ILE A 140 -10.31 10.92 3.90
C ILE A 140 -11.00 12.28 3.85
N ASP A 141 -12.33 12.30 3.74
CA ASP A 141 -13.11 13.55 3.68
C ASP A 141 -13.77 13.94 5.02
N ASN A 142 -13.44 13.23 6.10
CA ASN A 142 -13.92 13.48 7.46
C ASN A 142 -15.45 13.46 7.59
N ASP A 143 -16.12 12.58 6.82
CA ASP A 143 -17.58 12.41 6.86
C ASP A 143 -18.04 11.21 7.71
N GLY A 144 -17.10 10.52 8.36
CA GLY A 144 -17.33 9.36 9.20
C GLY A 144 -17.40 8.03 8.44
N LYS A 145 -17.04 8.01 7.15
CA LYS A 145 -16.97 6.79 6.32
C LYS A 145 -15.60 6.67 5.69
N ASN A 146 -15.16 5.44 5.48
CA ASN A 146 -13.89 5.18 4.83
C ASN A 146 -13.98 5.35 3.31
N GLU A 147 -12.90 5.88 2.74
CA GLU A 147 -12.56 5.89 1.33
C GLU A 147 -11.31 5.05 1.06
N ILE A 148 -11.04 4.82 -0.23
CA ILE A 148 -9.76 4.30 -0.70
C ILE A 148 -8.92 5.44 -1.23
N GLY A 149 -7.77 5.68 -0.60
CA GLY A 149 -6.71 6.54 -1.11
C GLY A 149 -5.71 5.73 -1.93
N VAL A 150 -5.27 6.25 -3.08
CA VAL A 150 -4.25 5.59 -3.91
C VAL A 150 -3.22 6.60 -4.41
N ALA A 151 -1.96 6.33 -4.10
CA ALA A 151 -0.79 6.94 -4.73
C ALA A 151 -0.50 6.21 -6.05
N TRP A 152 -0.82 6.89 -7.16
CA TRP A 152 -0.53 6.45 -8.51
C TRP A 152 0.71 7.16 -8.97
N GLY A 153 1.78 6.49 -9.39
CA GLY A 153 2.89 7.09 -10.15
C GLY A 153 3.29 8.55 -9.85
N ARG A 154 2.51 9.57 -10.22
CA ARG A 154 2.75 11.01 -10.02
C ARG A 154 1.69 11.78 -9.23
N HIS A 155 0.66 11.13 -8.70
CA HIS A 155 -0.47 11.80 -8.07
C HIS A 155 -1.16 10.92 -7.04
N PHE A 156 -1.97 11.56 -6.21
CA PHE A 156 -2.88 10.89 -5.30
C PHE A 156 -4.31 11.03 -5.82
N SER A 157 -5.11 9.98 -5.68
CA SER A 157 -6.56 10.05 -5.90
C SER A 157 -7.29 9.28 -4.81
N ALA A 158 -8.44 9.82 -4.40
CA ALA A 158 -9.32 9.17 -3.44
C ALA A 158 -10.63 8.71 -4.10
N PHE A 159 -11.15 7.57 -3.63
CA PHE A 159 -12.34 6.94 -4.18
C PHE A 159 -13.33 6.59 -3.07
N LYS A 160 -14.58 7.01 -3.24
CA LYS A 160 -15.68 6.82 -2.29
C LYS A 160 -16.69 5.82 -2.83
N TRP A 161 -17.22 4.96 -1.96
CA TRP A 161 -18.29 4.03 -2.33
C TRP A 161 -19.64 4.75 -2.39
N ASP A 162 -20.36 4.64 -3.52
CA ASP A 162 -21.67 5.29 -3.71
C ASP A 162 -22.87 4.37 -3.41
N GLY A 163 -22.63 3.17 -2.87
CA GLY A 163 -23.64 2.12 -2.69
C GLY A 163 -23.68 1.08 -3.82
N ASN A 164 -23.05 1.36 -4.97
CA ASN A 164 -23.00 0.44 -6.10
C ASN A 164 -21.59 0.28 -6.70
N ARG A 165 -20.78 1.35 -6.68
CA ARG A 165 -19.38 1.32 -7.13
C ARG A 165 -18.55 2.40 -6.47
N TYR A 166 -17.24 2.19 -6.46
CA TYR A 166 -16.29 3.24 -6.12
C TYR A 166 -16.29 4.34 -7.19
N LYS A 167 -16.35 5.59 -6.73
CA LYS A 167 -16.34 6.81 -7.52
C LYS A 167 -15.13 7.64 -7.16
N LEU A 168 -14.49 8.23 -8.17
CA LEU A 168 -13.44 9.22 -7.92
C LEU A 168 -14.05 10.41 -7.15
N MET A 169 -13.51 10.67 -5.96
CA MET A 169 -13.88 11.79 -5.10
C MET A 169 -13.05 13.03 -5.46
N GLY A 170 -11.74 12.84 -5.60
CA GLY A 170 -10.80 13.94 -5.83
C GLY A 170 -9.42 13.43 -6.21
N ARG A 171 -8.55 14.35 -6.62
CA ARG A 171 -7.15 14.07 -6.96
C ARG A 171 -6.25 15.24 -6.61
N TYR A 172 -4.98 14.93 -6.34
CA TYR A 172 -3.92 15.91 -6.15
C TYR A 172 -2.70 15.50 -6.97
N ILE A 173 -2.27 16.37 -7.89
CA ILE A 173 -1.08 16.13 -8.70
C ILE A 173 0.14 16.49 -7.85
N VAL A 174 0.95 15.48 -7.54
CA VAL A 174 2.16 15.64 -6.73
C VAL A 174 3.36 15.97 -7.62
N ILE A 175 3.42 15.40 -8.82
CA ILE A 175 4.52 15.58 -9.76
C ILE A 175 3.95 15.99 -11.12
N GLY A 176 4.42 17.11 -11.63
CA GLY A 176 4.05 17.67 -12.93
C GLY A 176 4.38 16.73 -14.09
N LYS A 177 3.74 16.98 -15.24
CA LYS A 177 3.93 16.17 -16.45
C LYS A 177 5.39 16.19 -16.96
N ASP A 178 6.07 17.32 -16.80
CA ASP A 178 7.43 17.56 -17.30
C ASP A 178 8.51 17.32 -16.23
N GLU A 179 8.10 16.98 -15.01
CA GLU A 179 8.97 16.65 -13.90
C GLU A 179 9.29 15.15 -13.87
N TRP A 180 10.36 14.84 -13.16
CA TRP A 180 10.75 13.46 -12.88
C TRP A 180 10.33 13.08 -11.45
N GLY A 181 10.24 11.78 -11.19
CA GLY A 181 9.90 11.26 -9.87
C GLY A 181 8.63 10.42 -9.84
N THR A 182 8.37 9.86 -8.65
CA THR A 182 7.17 9.06 -8.38
C THR A 182 6.66 9.20 -6.95
N THR A 183 5.35 9.08 -6.77
CA THR A 183 4.71 8.73 -5.49
C THR A 183 4.88 7.24 -5.22
N LEU A 184 5.18 6.87 -3.98
CA LEU A 184 5.47 5.50 -3.56
C LEU A 184 4.45 4.98 -2.56
N ASP A 185 4.08 5.81 -1.58
CA ASP A 185 3.12 5.41 -0.56
C ASP A 185 2.19 6.56 -0.15
N CYS A 186 1.07 6.24 0.49
CA CYS A 186 0.23 7.21 1.17
C CYS A 186 -0.21 6.70 2.55
N ILE A 187 -0.30 7.61 3.52
CA ILE A 187 -0.75 7.36 4.88
C ILE A 187 -1.84 8.38 5.18
N ILE A 188 -2.93 7.94 5.80
CA ILE A 188 -4.04 8.81 6.17
C ILE A 188 -4.24 8.75 7.68
N GLY A 189 -4.40 9.91 8.29
CA GLY A 189 -4.69 10.07 9.71
C GLY A 189 -4.45 11.50 10.20
N ASP A 190 -5.06 11.81 11.33
CA ASP A 190 -4.87 13.06 12.08
C ASP A 190 -3.44 13.15 12.64
N TYR A 191 -2.52 13.79 11.91
CA TYR A 191 -1.12 13.89 12.33
C TYR A 191 -0.83 15.18 13.10
N ASP A 192 -1.64 16.22 12.91
CA ASP A 192 -1.45 17.51 13.59
C ASP A 192 -2.35 17.71 14.82
N ASN A 193 -3.24 16.75 15.10
CA ASN A 193 -4.14 16.65 16.25
C ASN A 193 -5.26 17.70 16.26
N ASP A 194 -5.77 18.10 15.09
CA ASP A 194 -6.91 19.01 14.98
C ASP A 194 -8.27 18.29 14.93
N GLY A 195 -8.26 16.96 14.81
CA GLY A 195 -9.44 16.11 14.79
C GLY A 195 -9.96 15.79 13.39
N GLU A 196 -9.33 16.31 12.34
CA GLU A 196 -9.52 15.90 10.95
C GLU A 196 -8.37 14.98 10.51
N ASN A 197 -8.60 14.13 9.50
CA ASN A 197 -7.55 13.32 8.91
C ASN A 197 -6.89 14.06 7.75
N GLU A 198 -5.56 13.98 7.67
CA GLU A 198 -4.79 14.45 6.52
C GLU A 198 -4.25 13.27 5.70
N VAL A 199 -3.83 13.57 4.47
CA VAL A 199 -3.16 12.62 3.60
C VAL A 199 -1.68 12.96 3.49
N ILE A 200 -0.83 12.05 3.97
CA ILE A 200 0.61 12.09 3.71
C ILE A 200 0.90 11.26 2.46
N VAL A 201 1.43 11.89 1.42
CA VAL A 201 1.94 11.22 0.23
C VAL A 201 3.45 11.24 0.24
N THR A 202 4.07 10.07 0.08
CA THR A 202 5.53 9.91 0.04
C THR A 202 5.99 9.57 -1.38
N GLY A 203 7.21 9.98 -1.73
CA GLY A 203 7.76 9.77 -3.05
C GLY A 203 9.13 10.40 -3.27
N GLY A 204 9.60 10.43 -4.51
CA GLY A 204 10.77 11.23 -4.89
C GLY A 204 11.26 11.06 -6.33
N TYR A 205 11.62 12.16 -7.02
CA TYR A 205 13.00 12.65 -7.30
C TYR A 205 13.05 13.70 -8.44
N GLU A 206 13.85 14.75 -8.23
CA GLU A 206 14.11 15.99 -9.00
C GLU A 206 13.04 17.10 -8.83
N ASN A 207 13.39 18.13 -8.06
CA ASN A 207 12.64 19.37 -7.81
C ASN A 207 11.31 19.28 -7.02
N GLU A 208 10.85 18.09 -6.65
CA GLU A 208 9.65 17.90 -5.84
C GLU A 208 9.92 17.49 -4.39
N ALA A 209 8.99 17.81 -3.48
CA ALA A 209 9.06 17.40 -2.09
C ALA A 209 8.98 15.87 -1.96
N SER A 210 9.86 15.27 -1.15
CA SER A 210 9.84 13.82 -0.90
C SER A 210 8.64 13.35 -0.08
N LEU A 211 7.96 14.31 0.56
CA LEU A 211 6.78 14.11 1.37
C LEU A 211 5.87 15.33 1.23
N ILE A 212 4.58 15.11 1.02
CA ILE A 212 3.55 16.14 0.98
C ILE A 212 2.44 15.74 1.96
N ALA A 213 2.01 16.69 2.78
CA ALA A 213 0.79 16.60 3.57
C ALA A 213 -0.31 17.43 2.88
N ILE A 214 -1.49 16.85 2.70
CA ILE A 214 -2.64 17.43 1.99
C ILE A 214 -3.86 17.32 2.88
#